data_AF-A0A7H8SFE1-F1
#
_entry.id   AF-A0A7H8SFE1-F1
#
_cell.length_a   1.000
_cell.length_b   1.000
_cell.length_c   1.000
_cell.angle_alpha   90.00
_cell.angle_beta   90.00
_cell.angle_gamma   90.00
#
_symmetry.space_group_name_H-M   'P 1'
#
loop_
_entity.id
_entity.type
_entity.pdbx_description
1 polymer ?
#
loop_
_entity_poly.entity_id
_entity_poly.type
_entity_poly.pdbx_seq_one_letter_code
_entity_poly.pdbx_strand_id
1 'polypeptide(L)'
;MSQLSTIIEQAFEDRANFTAADCPAEVRAAVEEVIAGLDNGTLRVAEKIDGEWVVHQWVKKAVLLSFKLNDNKPIESCDLQFYDKVDTKFTGWTEEQFKAAGVRVVPPAVARKGSFQAKNVVLMPSYVNIGAYVDEGTMVDTWATVGSCAQIGKNVHLSGGVGIGGVLEPLQANPTIIEDNCFIGARSEIVEGVIVEEGSVISMGVFIGQSTKIFDRATGEIHYGRVPAGSVVVAGSLPSKCGTYSLYAAIIVKKVDAQTRSKTSLNDLLRDE
;
A
#
# COMPACT_ATOMS: atom_id res chain seq x y z
N MET A 1 -10.22 0.19 23.67
CA MET A 1 -10.59 -0.91 22.74
C MET A 1 -12.09 -0.85 22.51
N SER A 2 -12.53 -0.92 21.26
CA SER A 2 -13.96 -1.00 20.92
C SER A 2 -14.46 -2.43 21.12
N GLN A 3 -15.77 -2.62 21.28
CA GLN A 3 -16.40 -3.95 21.31
C GLN A 3 -15.99 -4.79 20.07
N LEU A 4 -15.95 -4.17 18.89
CA LEU A 4 -15.54 -4.80 17.64
C LEU A 4 -14.12 -5.36 17.69
N SER A 5 -13.15 -4.61 18.25
CA SER A 5 -11.77 -5.10 18.40
C SER A 5 -11.68 -6.33 19.31
N THR A 6 -12.43 -6.37 20.41
CA THR A 6 -12.43 -7.49 21.35
C THR A 6 -12.99 -8.76 20.72
N ILE A 7 -14.10 -8.68 19.97
CA ILE A 7 -14.68 -9.83 19.27
C ILE A 7 -13.68 -10.42 18.28
N ILE A 8 -13.03 -9.57 17.48
CA ILE A 8 -12.06 -10.02 16.46
C ILE A 8 -10.84 -10.65 17.11
N GLU A 9 -10.32 -10.09 18.20
CA GLU A 9 -9.17 -10.66 18.91
C GLU A 9 -9.49 -12.03 19.48
N GLN A 10 -10.62 -12.17 20.18
CA GLN A 10 -11.07 -13.45 20.74
C GLN A 10 -11.30 -14.49 19.65
N ALA A 11 -11.99 -14.11 18.58
CA ALA A 11 -12.24 -14.99 17.44
C ALA A 11 -10.94 -15.42 16.75
N PHE A 12 -9.94 -14.53 16.68
CA PHE A 12 -8.65 -14.88 16.10
C PHE A 12 -7.93 -15.90 16.98
N GLU A 13 -7.89 -15.73 18.30
CA GLU A 13 -7.28 -16.74 19.18
C GLU A 13 -8.01 -18.08 19.12
N ASP A 14 -9.34 -18.05 19.00
CA ASP A 14 -10.19 -19.25 18.92
C ASP A 14 -10.33 -19.81 17.49
N ARG A 15 -9.62 -19.26 16.49
CA ARG A 15 -9.79 -19.59 15.06
C ARG A 15 -9.56 -21.05 14.70
N ALA A 16 -8.98 -21.87 15.58
CA ALA A 16 -8.82 -23.30 15.36
C ALA A 16 -10.12 -24.09 15.63
N ASN A 17 -11.04 -23.53 16.43
CA ASN A 17 -12.20 -24.24 16.98
C ASN A 17 -13.51 -24.00 16.21
N PHE A 18 -13.47 -23.19 15.15
CA PHE A 18 -14.58 -23.05 14.20
C PHE A 18 -14.07 -23.06 12.75
N THR A 19 -14.97 -23.33 11.83
CA THR A 19 -14.79 -23.32 10.37
C THR A 19 -15.70 -22.26 9.74
N ALA A 20 -15.74 -22.16 8.41
CA ALA A 20 -16.70 -21.29 7.75
C ALA A 20 -18.17 -21.74 8.00
N ALA A 21 -18.42 -23.04 8.13
CA ALA A 21 -19.78 -23.60 8.22
C ALA A 21 -20.43 -23.40 9.61
N ASP A 22 -19.65 -23.38 10.67
CA ASP A 22 -20.08 -23.32 12.07
C ASP A 22 -19.53 -22.08 12.81
N CYS A 23 -19.06 -21.08 12.07
CA CYS A 23 -18.63 -19.80 12.64
C CYS A 23 -19.80 -19.12 13.40
N PRO A 24 -19.57 -18.65 14.64
CA PRO A 24 -20.57 -17.87 15.37
C PRO A 24 -21.03 -16.64 14.58
N ALA A 25 -22.33 -16.38 14.58
CA ALA A 25 -22.93 -15.28 13.81
C ALA A 25 -22.34 -13.90 14.17
N GLU A 26 -22.05 -13.67 15.46
CA GLU A 26 -21.42 -12.43 15.94
C GLU A 26 -20.01 -12.23 15.38
N VAL A 27 -19.22 -13.31 15.27
CA VAL A 27 -17.87 -13.25 14.69
C VAL A 27 -17.94 -12.94 13.20
N ARG A 28 -18.86 -13.60 12.47
CA ARG A 28 -19.07 -13.32 11.05
C ARG A 28 -19.47 -11.86 10.82
N ALA A 29 -20.45 -11.37 11.57
CA ALA A 29 -20.90 -9.98 11.48
C ALA A 29 -19.76 -8.99 11.80
N ALA A 30 -18.96 -9.26 12.84
CA ALA A 30 -17.81 -8.43 13.20
C ALA A 30 -16.75 -8.38 12.09
N VAL A 31 -16.42 -9.52 11.49
CA VAL A 31 -15.46 -9.57 10.37
C VAL A 31 -16.00 -8.79 9.17
N GLU A 32 -17.27 -8.98 8.82
CA GLU A 32 -17.93 -8.26 7.73
C GLU A 32 -17.97 -6.75 7.95
N GLU A 33 -18.25 -6.30 9.19
CA GLU A 33 -18.22 -4.90 9.57
C GLU A 33 -16.81 -4.29 9.43
N VAL A 34 -15.76 -5.02 9.84
CA VAL A 34 -14.38 -4.55 9.66
C VAL A 34 -14.01 -4.46 8.18
N ILE A 35 -14.34 -5.47 7.38
CA ILE A 35 -14.09 -5.44 5.93
C ILE A 35 -14.85 -4.28 5.28
N ALA A 36 -16.09 -4.01 5.69
CA ALA A 36 -16.85 -2.86 5.21
C ALA A 36 -16.21 -1.53 5.61
N GLY A 37 -15.72 -1.41 6.86
CA GLY A 37 -14.99 -0.24 7.34
C GLY A 37 -13.65 -0.01 6.63
N LEU A 38 -12.95 -1.08 6.28
CA LEU A 38 -11.76 -1.01 5.43
C LEU A 38 -12.11 -0.59 3.99
N ASP A 39 -13.23 -1.09 3.46
CA ASP A 39 -13.67 -0.81 2.09
C ASP A 39 -14.11 0.65 1.93
N ASN A 40 -14.77 1.23 2.93
CA ASN A 40 -15.25 2.62 2.91
C ASN A 40 -14.28 3.63 3.53
N GLY A 41 -13.15 3.16 4.09
CA GLY A 41 -12.09 4.00 4.65
C GLY A 41 -12.36 4.54 6.05
N THR A 42 -13.44 4.13 6.75
CA THR A 42 -13.66 4.49 8.16
C THR A 42 -12.75 3.72 9.11
N LEU A 43 -12.20 2.60 8.65
CA LEU A 43 -11.10 1.87 9.28
C LEU A 43 -9.92 1.81 8.32
N ARG A 44 -8.73 1.74 8.88
CA ARG A 44 -7.48 1.52 8.13
C ARG A 44 -6.54 0.63 8.92
N VAL A 45 -5.67 -0.11 8.23
CA VAL A 45 -4.77 -1.08 8.88
C VAL A 45 -3.67 -0.41 9.69
N ALA A 46 -3.17 0.73 9.21
CA ALA A 46 -2.24 1.57 9.95
C ALA A 46 -2.59 3.03 9.72
N GLU A 47 -2.32 3.88 10.70
CA GLU A 47 -2.55 5.32 10.63
C GLU A 47 -1.46 6.09 11.38
N LYS A 48 -1.32 7.39 11.06
CA LYS A 48 -0.36 8.27 11.72
C LYS A 48 -1.01 8.92 12.94
N ILE A 49 -0.55 8.56 14.13
CA ILE A 49 -0.99 9.12 15.43
C ILE A 49 0.21 9.81 16.05
N ASP A 50 0.07 11.09 16.39
CA ASP A 50 1.15 11.91 16.98
C ASP A 50 2.46 11.90 16.17
N GLY A 51 2.35 11.80 14.83
CA GLY A 51 3.49 11.78 13.92
C GLY A 51 4.07 10.38 13.65
N GLU A 52 3.61 9.35 14.35
CA GLU A 52 4.11 7.98 14.22
C GLU A 52 3.09 7.04 13.60
N TRP A 53 3.57 6.10 12.78
CA TRP A 53 2.70 5.08 12.17
C TRP A 53 2.39 3.97 13.16
N VAL A 54 1.11 3.84 13.51
CA VAL A 54 0.58 2.83 14.41
C VAL A 54 -0.20 1.80 13.61
N VAL A 55 0.11 0.51 13.81
CA VAL A 55 -0.61 -0.61 13.18
C VAL A 55 -1.72 -1.14 14.09
N HIS A 56 -2.91 -1.31 13.52
CA HIS A 56 -4.06 -1.92 14.17
C HIS A 56 -4.06 -3.42 13.90
N GLN A 57 -3.35 -4.18 14.73
CA GLN A 57 -3.18 -5.63 14.53
C GLN A 57 -4.50 -6.39 14.45
N TRP A 58 -5.51 -6.00 15.23
CA TRP A 58 -6.83 -6.60 15.21
C TRP A 58 -7.51 -6.48 13.84
N VAL A 59 -7.25 -5.40 13.09
CA VAL A 59 -7.76 -5.23 11.72
C VAL A 59 -7.10 -6.22 10.76
N LYS A 60 -5.79 -6.48 10.89
CA LYS A 60 -5.11 -7.55 10.14
C LYS A 60 -5.68 -8.93 10.48
N LYS A 61 -5.96 -9.19 11.76
CA LYS A 61 -6.62 -10.41 12.23
C LYS A 61 -8.00 -10.59 11.57
N ALA A 62 -8.79 -9.52 11.45
CA ALA A 62 -10.07 -9.57 10.74
C ALA A 62 -9.92 -9.94 9.26
N VAL A 63 -8.91 -9.36 8.56
CA VAL A 63 -8.62 -9.72 7.16
C VAL A 63 -8.25 -11.20 7.04
N LEU A 64 -7.40 -11.74 7.92
CA LEU A 64 -7.07 -13.16 7.93
C LEU A 64 -8.28 -14.06 8.23
N LEU A 65 -9.13 -13.67 9.18
CA LEU A 65 -10.39 -14.37 9.46
C LEU A 65 -11.32 -14.36 8.25
N SER A 66 -11.38 -13.26 7.50
CA SER A 66 -12.21 -13.18 6.28
C SER A 66 -11.83 -14.27 5.27
N PHE A 67 -10.54 -14.60 5.14
CA PHE A 67 -10.10 -15.68 4.25
C PHE A 67 -10.46 -17.07 4.76
N LYS A 68 -10.51 -17.24 6.09
CA LYS A 68 -10.94 -18.49 6.73
C LYS A 68 -12.45 -18.69 6.60
N LEU A 69 -13.22 -17.61 6.66
CA LEU A 69 -14.69 -17.63 6.71
C LEU A 69 -15.39 -17.68 5.35
N ASN A 70 -14.61 -17.65 4.27
CA ASN A 70 -15.11 -17.70 2.90
C ASN A 70 -14.42 -18.81 2.12
N ASP A 71 -15.22 -19.60 1.41
CA ASP A 71 -14.73 -20.57 0.44
C ASP A 71 -14.50 -19.92 -0.92
N ASN A 72 -13.66 -20.55 -1.73
CA ASN A 72 -13.50 -20.12 -3.11
C ASN A 72 -14.81 -20.39 -3.88
N LYS A 73 -15.16 -19.48 -4.77
CA LYS A 73 -16.29 -19.62 -5.69
C LYS A 73 -15.86 -19.23 -7.10
N PRO A 74 -16.52 -19.75 -8.14
CA PRO A 74 -16.37 -19.23 -9.49
C PRO A 74 -16.70 -17.73 -9.51
N ILE A 75 -15.86 -16.93 -10.15
CA ILE A 75 -16.08 -15.51 -10.43
C ILE A 75 -15.97 -15.34 -11.94
N GLU A 76 -17.05 -14.88 -12.57
CA GLU A 76 -17.14 -14.76 -14.02
C GLU A 76 -16.86 -13.31 -14.47
N SER A 77 -16.16 -13.15 -15.59
CA SER A 77 -15.94 -11.86 -16.24
C SER A 77 -15.90 -12.05 -17.75
N CYS A 78 -17.06 -11.92 -18.40
CA CYS A 78 -17.23 -12.26 -19.82
C CYS A 78 -16.77 -13.72 -20.08
N ASP A 79 -15.86 -13.92 -21.03
CA ASP A 79 -15.33 -15.24 -21.39
C ASP A 79 -14.29 -15.79 -20.39
N LEU A 80 -13.91 -15.01 -19.38
CA LEU A 80 -12.95 -15.42 -18.36
C LEU A 80 -13.66 -15.98 -17.13
N GLN A 81 -13.11 -17.09 -16.61
CA GLN A 81 -13.48 -17.65 -15.32
C GLN A 81 -12.31 -17.56 -14.35
N PHE A 82 -12.61 -17.16 -13.11
CA PHE A 82 -11.68 -17.15 -11.99
C PHE A 82 -12.25 -18.00 -10.85
N TYR A 83 -11.40 -18.36 -9.88
CA TYR A 83 -11.80 -19.12 -8.70
C TYR A 83 -11.08 -18.57 -7.47
N ASP A 84 -11.78 -17.74 -6.71
CA ASP A 84 -11.24 -17.05 -5.53
C ASP A 84 -12.34 -16.84 -4.50
N LYS A 85 -11.96 -16.49 -3.27
CA LYS A 85 -12.86 -16.25 -2.13
C LYS A 85 -13.04 -14.78 -1.78
N VAL A 86 -12.29 -13.89 -2.44
CA VAL A 86 -12.36 -12.44 -2.21
C VAL A 86 -13.02 -11.78 -3.41
N ASP A 87 -14.19 -11.19 -3.20
CA ASP A 87 -14.88 -10.42 -4.23
C ASP A 87 -14.07 -9.18 -4.64
N THR A 88 -14.26 -8.72 -5.87
CA THR A 88 -13.77 -7.40 -6.27
C THR A 88 -14.61 -6.30 -5.60
N LYS A 89 -14.00 -5.17 -5.29
CA LYS A 89 -14.64 -4.04 -4.60
C LYS A 89 -15.87 -3.53 -5.35
N PHE A 90 -15.76 -3.43 -6.67
CA PHE A 90 -16.74 -2.78 -7.52
C PHE A 90 -17.84 -3.72 -8.02
N THR A 91 -17.83 -4.99 -7.61
CA THR A 91 -18.90 -5.93 -7.93
C THR A 91 -20.24 -5.36 -7.44
N GLY A 92 -21.19 -5.15 -8.36
CA GLY A 92 -22.53 -4.65 -8.06
C GLY A 92 -22.65 -3.13 -7.85
N TRP A 93 -21.59 -2.35 -8.09
CA TRP A 93 -21.66 -0.89 -7.98
C TRP A 93 -22.54 -0.26 -9.07
N THR A 94 -23.36 0.72 -8.69
CA THR A 94 -24.15 1.55 -9.61
C THR A 94 -23.39 2.81 -10.04
N GLU A 95 -23.89 3.50 -11.06
CA GLU A 95 -23.34 4.78 -11.52
C GLU A 95 -23.32 5.84 -10.41
N GLU A 96 -24.37 5.89 -9.58
CA GLU A 96 -24.47 6.81 -8.44
C GLU A 96 -23.38 6.55 -7.41
N GLN A 97 -23.06 5.27 -7.13
CA GLN A 97 -22.00 4.91 -6.21
C GLN A 97 -20.62 5.33 -6.73
N PHE A 98 -20.35 5.15 -8.04
CA PHE A 98 -19.12 5.66 -8.66
C PHE A 98 -19.04 7.18 -8.60
N LYS A 99 -20.13 7.90 -8.90
CA LYS A 99 -20.18 9.36 -8.81
C LYS A 99 -19.95 9.86 -7.39
N ALA A 100 -20.57 9.22 -6.39
CA ALA A 100 -20.42 9.57 -4.99
C ALA A 100 -19.00 9.32 -4.47
N ALA A 101 -18.38 8.19 -4.85
CA ALA A 101 -17.00 7.89 -4.49
C ALA A 101 -16.00 8.83 -5.18
N GLY A 102 -16.30 9.30 -6.40
CA GLY A 102 -15.42 10.18 -7.17
C GLY A 102 -14.10 9.52 -7.60
N VAL A 103 -14.09 8.20 -7.73
CA VAL A 103 -12.96 7.39 -8.18
C VAL A 103 -13.08 7.10 -9.67
N ARG A 104 -11.95 7.08 -10.38
CA ARG A 104 -11.87 6.61 -11.78
C ARG A 104 -11.22 5.24 -11.82
N VAL A 105 -11.93 4.25 -12.37
CA VAL A 105 -11.47 2.87 -12.51
C VAL A 105 -11.35 2.55 -13.99
N VAL A 106 -10.15 2.60 -14.54
CA VAL A 106 -9.88 2.41 -15.97
C VAL A 106 -9.75 0.91 -16.25
N PRO A 107 -10.49 0.34 -17.21
CA PRO A 107 -10.36 -1.09 -17.52
C PRO A 107 -8.95 -1.46 -18.01
N PRO A 108 -8.36 -2.59 -17.56
CA PRO A 108 -8.88 -3.59 -16.62
C PRO A 108 -8.40 -3.45 -15.16
N ALA A 109 -8.44 -2.26 -14.54
CA ALA A 109 -8.07 -2.09 -13.13
C ALA A 109 -8.92 -2.95 -12.18
N VAL A 110 -8.28 -3.54 -11.17
CA VAL A 110 -8.93 -4.40 -10.18
C VAL A 110 -8.57 -3.95 -8.77
N ALA A 111 -9.58 -3.81 -7.91
CA ALA A 111 -9.40 -3.64 -6.48
C ALA A 111 -10.17 -4.75 -5.75
N ARG A 112 -9.58 -5.36 -4.73
CA ARG A 112 -10.28 -6.31 -3.86
C ARG A 112 -11.19 -5.58 -2.87
N LYS A 113 -12.34 -6.17 -2.55
CA LYS A 113 -13.20 -5.69 -1.47
C LYS A 113 -12.42 -5.65 -0.16
N GLY A 114 -12.66 -4.62 0.64
CA GLY A 114 -11.88 -4.31 1.84
C GLY A 114 -10.62 -3.49 1.54
N SER A 115 -10.55 -2.83 0.38
CA SER A 115 -9.55 -1.80 0.08
C SER A 115 -10.25 -0.47 -0.17
N PHE A 116 -9.61 0.62 0.26
CA PHE A 116 -10.17 1.96 0.13
C PHE A 116 -9.49 2.74 -1.00
N GLN A 117 -10.31 3.44 -1.79
CA GLN A 117 -9.87 4.45 -2.74
C GLN A 117 -10.66 5.72 -2.47
N ALA A 118 -9.93 6.77 -2.11
CA ALA A 118 -10.49 8.07 -1.84
C ALA A 118 -10.95 8.80 -3.11
N LYS A 119 -11.56 9.97 -2.90
CA LYS A 119 -11.98 10.86 -3.98
C LYS A 119 -10.81 11.22 -4.90
N ASN A 120 -11.10 11.43 -6.18
CA ASN A 120 -10.14 11.84 -7.21
C ASN A 120 -9.00 10.83 -7.47
N VAL A 121 -9.02 9.64 -6.87
CA VAL A 121 -8.07 8.57 -7.21
C VAL A 121 -8.33 8.09 -8.63
N VAL A 122 -7.24 7.85 -9.38
CA VAL A 122 -7.27 7.23 -10.71
C VAL A 122 -6.55 5.90 -10.65
N LEU A 123 -7.30 4.82 -10.86
CA LEU A 123 -6.76 3.49 -11.09
C LEU A 123 -6.66 3.28 -12.61
N MET A 124 -5.45 3.40 -13.15
CA MET A 124 -5.13 2.85 -14.47
C MET A 124 -5.14 1.31 -14.40
N PRO A 125 -4.92 0.54 -15.49
CA PRO A 125 -4.87 -0.92 -15.41
C PRO A 125 -3.89 -1.45 -14.35
N SER A 126 -4.36 -1.68 -13.13
CA SER A 126 -3.53 -1.88 -11.94
C SER A 126 -4.23 -2.84 -10.98
N TYR A 127 -3.54 -3.20 -9.90
CA TYR A 127 -4.10 -4.05 -8.85
C TYR A 127 -3.99 -3.40 -7.46
N VAL A 128 -5.09 -3.37 -6.72
CA VAL A 128 -5.12 -2.91 -5.32
C VAL A 128 -5.67 -4.03 -4.43
N ASN A 129 -4.85 -4.48 -3.49
CA ASN A 129 -5.17 -5.64 -2.66
C ASN A 129 -5.90 -5.24 -1.37
N ILE A 130 -6.51 -6.23 -0.70
CA ILE A 130 -7.30 -6.04 0.52
C ILE A 130 -6.50 -5.39 1.66
N GLY A 131 -7.16 -4.52 2.42
CA GLY A 131 -6.61 -3.72 3.52
C GLY A 131 -5.82 -2.49 3.07
N ALA A 132 -5.56 -2.32 1.77
CA ALA A 132 -4.87 -1.14 1.26
C ALA A 132 -5.73 0.12 1.42
N TYR A 133 -5.07 1.25 1.65
CA TYR A 133 -5.69 2.57 1.73
C TYR A 133 -5.02 3.48 0.72
N VAL A 134 -5.77 3.96 -0.28
CA VAL A 134 -5.28 4.88 -1.32
C VAL A 134 -5.99 6.21 -1.17
N ASP A 135 -5.28 7.22 -0.68
CA ASP A 135 -5.84 8.52 -0.30
C ASP A 135 -5.99 9.49 -1.49
N GLU A 136 -6.60 10.64 -1.21
CA GLU A 136 -7.16 11.57 -2.19
C GLU A 136 -6.17 12.01 -3.28
N GLY A 137 -6.65 12.06 -4.52
CA GLY A 137 -5.90 12.60 -5.66
C GLY A 137 -4.74 11.73 -6.14
N THR A 138 -4.55 10.54 -5.57
CA THR A 138 -3.47 9.63 -5.95
C THR A 138 -3.68 9.00 -7.33
N MET A 139 -2.60 8.90 -8.09
CA MET A 139 -2.54 8.22 -9.38
C MET A 139 -1.84 6.87 -9.23
N VAL A 140 -2.55 5.80 -9.60
CA VAL A 140 -2.02 4.44 -9.67
C VAL A 140 -1.93 4.06 -11.14
N ASP A 141 -0.74 4.18 -11.73
CA ASP A 141 -0.54 4.01 -13.17
C ASP A 141 -0.56 2.55 -13.63
N THR A 142 -0.55 2.39 -14.95
CA THR A 142 -0.65 1.11 -15.65
C THR A 142 0.40 0.11 -15.14
N TRP A 143 -0.09 -1.05 -14.74
CA TRP A 143 0.61 -2.19 -14.15
C TRP A 143 1.27 -1.92 -12.80
N ALA A 144 0.89 -0.84 -12.12
CA ALA A 144 1.25 -0.67 -10.72
C ALA A 144 0.47 -1.64 -9.83
N THR A 145 1.06 -1.97 -8.68
CA THR A 145 0.45 -2.83 -7.66
C THR A 145 0.49 -2.15 -6.31
N VAL A 146 -0.65 -2.08 -5.62
CA VAL A 146 -0.75 -1.66 -4.22
C VAL A 146 -1.08 -2.89 -3.38
N GLY A 147 -0.09 -3.40 -2.67
CA GLY A 147 -0.16 -4.63 -1.90
C GLY A 147 -1.08 -4.56 -0.69
N SER A 148 -1.33 -5.71 -0.06
CA SER A 148 -2.25 -5.79 1.08
C SER A 148 -1.78 -4.92 2.24
N CYS A 149 -2.74 -4.24 2.87
CA CYS A 149 -2.49 -3.32 3.98
C CYS A 149 -1.67 -2.05 3.64
N ALA A 150 -1.16 -1.88 2.42
CA ALA A 150 -0.33 -0.74 2.07
C ALA A 150 -1.06 0.60 2.28
N GLN A 151 -0.35 1.62 2.74
CA GLN A 151 -0.89 2.94 3.02
C GLN A 151 -0.29 3.94 2.03
N ILE A 152 -1.11 4.43 1.11
CA ILE A 152 -0.73 5.41 0.10
C ILE A 152 -1.40 6.74 0.46
N GLY A 153 -0.57 7.75 0.68
CA GLY A 153 -0.97 9.10 1.05
C GLY A 153 -1.68 9.86 -0.07
N LYS A 154 -1.93 11.13 0.18
CA LYS A 154 -2.60 12.05 -0.75
C LYS A 154 -1.65 12.52 -1.84
N ASN A 155 -2.19 12.75 -3.03
CA ASN A 155 -1.46 13.27 -4.19
C ASN A 155 -0.18 12.48 -4.51
N VAL A 156 -0.18 11.17 -4.21
CA VAL A 156 0.93 10.30 -4.57
C VAL A 156 0.82 9.95 -6.05
N HIS A 157 1.97 9.82 -6.72
CA HIS A 157 2.02 9.28 -8.08
C HIS A 157 2.83 8.00 -8.08
N LEU A 158 2.14 6.87 -8.19
CA LEU A 158 2.74 5.57 -8.44
C LEU A 158 2.81 5.37 -9.96
N SER A 159 3.99 5.54 -10.54
CA SER A 159 4.20 5.44 -11.99
C SER A 159 4.01 4.01 -12.52
N GLY A 160 4.02 3.86 -13.84
CA GLY A 160 3.76 2.57 -14.49
C GLY A 160 4.69 1.45 -14.02
N GLY A 161 4.09 0.33 -13.62
CA GLY A 161 4.82 -0.84 -13.11
C GLY A 161 5.46 -0.68 -11.75
N VAL A 162 5.06 0.33 -10.96
CA VAL A 162 5.50 0.44 -9.56
C VAL A 162 4.82 -0.63 -8.71
N GLY A 163 5.60 -1.38 -7.94
CA GLY A 163 5.04 -2.28 -6.94
C GLY A 163 5.24 -1.77 -5.52
N ILE A 164 4.14 -1.71 -4.77
CA ILE A 164 4.13 -1.45 -3.33
C ILE A 164 3.80 -2.77 -2.65
N GLY A 165 4.77 -3.34 -1.94
CA GLY A 165 4.66 -4.64 -1.31
C GLY A 165 3.59 -4.69 -0.22
N GLY A 166 2.82 -5.77 -0.18
CA GLY A 166 1.82 -6.01 0.86
C GLY A 166 2.43 -6.61 2.12
N VAL A 167 1.87 -6.29 3.28
CA VAL A 167 2.32 -6.83 4.58
C VAL A 167 1.11 -7.15 5.46
N LEU A 168 0.59 -8.36 5.31
CA LEU A 168 -0.47 -8.88 6.19
C LEU A 168 0.10 -9.58 7.42
N GLU A 169 1.12 -10.41 7.22
CA GLU A 169 1.90 -11.04 8.28
C GLU A 169 3.37 -10.62 8.16
N PRO A 170 4.09 -10.47 9.28
CA PRO A 170 3.63 -10.66 10.66
C PRO A 170 2.71 -9.51 11.15
N LEU A 171 1.84 -9.79 12.12
CA LEU A 171 0.76 -8.87 12.54
C LEU A 171 1.28 -7.53 13.05
N GLN A 172 2.40 -7.55 13.79
CA GLN A 172 3.03 -6.36 14.38
C GLN A 172 3.81 -5.51 13.38
N ALA A 173 4.10 -6.02 12.17
CA ALA A 173 4.83 -5.24 11.18
C ALA A 173 3.96 -4.12 10.63
N ASN A 174 4.54 -2.92 10.51
CA ASN A 174 3.91 -1.87 9.74
C ASN A 174 3.78 -2.30 8.27
N PRO A 175 2.69 -1.91 7.60
CA PRO A 175 2.60 -2.07 6.16
C PRO A 175 3.57 -1.15 5.45
N THR A 176 3.79 -1.40 4.16
CA THR A 176 4.52 -0.46 3.31
C THR A 176 3.74 0.84 3.23
N ILE A 177 4.42 1.96 3.47
CA ILE A 177 3.82 3.28 3.58
C ILE A 177 4.48 4.21 2.58
N ILE A 178 3.67 4.87 1.77
CA ILE A 178 4.08 5.99 0.92
C ILE A 178 3.31 7.21 1.40
N GLU A 179 3.99 8.16 2.03
CA GLU A 179 3.35 9.36 2.57
C GLU A 179 2.96 10.37 1.49
N ASP A 180 2.27 11.42 1.90
CA ASP A 180 1.68 12.42 1.01
C ASP A 180 2.71 13.05 0.06
N ASN A 181 2.24 13.37 -1.16
CA ASN A 181 2.98 14.08 -2.21
C ASN A 181 4.25 13.37 -2.71
N CYS A 182 4.40 12.08 -2.42
CA CYS A 182 5.49 11.28 -2.98
C CYS A 182 5.30 11.03 -4.48
N PHE A 183 6.41 11.01 -5.20
CA PHE A 183 6.47 10.48 -6.56
C PHE A 183 7.32 9.22 -6.58
N ILE A 184 6.79 8.13 -7.14
CA ILE A 184 7.51 6.87 -7.29
C ILE A 184 7.62 6.58 -8.79
N GLY A 185 8.84 6.62 -9.30
CA GLY A 185 9.16 6.46 -10.71
C GLY A 185 8.91 5.05 -11.22
N ALA A 186 8.71 4.93 -12.53
CA ALA A 186 8.32 3.68 -13.17
C ALA A 186 9.29 2.53 -12.85
N ARG A 187 8.74 1.32 -12.70
CA ARG A 187 9.50 0.08 -12.42
C ARG A 187 10.28 0.09 -11.10
N SER A 188 9.94 0.98 -10.19
CA SER A 188 10.46 0.95 -8.82
C SER A 188 9.60 0.04 -7.94
N GLU A 189 10.20 -0.51 -6.89
CA GLU A 189 9.54 -1.43 -5.97
C GLU A 189 9.86 -1.05 -4.53
N ILE A 190 8.84 -0.84 -3.70
CA ILE A 190 8.98 -0.51 -2.27
C ILE A 190 8.24 -1.57 -1.47
N VAL A 191 8.92 -2.29 -0.58
CA VAL A 191 8.39 -3.52 0.02
C VAL A 191 8.67 -3.64 1.52
N GLU A 192 8.15 -4.70 2.15
CA GLU A 192 8.56 -5.16 3.49
C GLU A 192 8.34 -4.12 4.61
N GLY A 193 7.33 -3.24 4.47
CA GLY A 193 7.05 -2.24 5.50
C GLY A 193 7.96 -1.03 5.45
N VAL A 194 8.67 -0.81 4.34
CA VAL A 194 9.43 0.42 4.11
C VAL A 194 8.49 1.62 4.15
N ILE A 195 8.98 2.70 4.77
CA ILE A 195 8.29 4.00 4.83
C ILE A 195 9.02 4.97 3.91
N VAL A 196 8.30 5.52 2.94
CA VAL A 196 8.76 6.67 2.14
C VAL A 196 8.06 7.90 2.67
N GLU A 197 8.80 8.74 3.37
CA GLU A 197 8.26 9.94 4.01
C GLU A 197 7.91 11.03 3.00
N GLU A 198 7.06 11.95 3.44
CA GLU A 198 6.35 12.92 2.61
C GLU A 198 7.24 13.70 1.63
N GLY A 199 6.67 13.98 0.46
CA GLY A 199 7.31 14.81 -0.58
C GLY A 199 8.53 14.20 -1.26
N SER A 200 8.89 12.95 -0.96
CA SER A 200 10.03 12.27 -1.57
C SER A 200 9.80 11.98 -3.06
N VAL A 201 10.89 12.00 -3.83
CA VAL A 201 10.91 11.68 -5.27
C VAL A 201 11.83 10.51 -5.50
N ILE A 202 11.26 9.35 -5.79
CA ILE A 202 12.00 8.14 -6.16
C ILE A 202 12.02 8.05 -7.68
N SER A 203 13.20 7.95 -8.26
CA SER A 203 13.38 7.79 -9.72
C SER A 203 12.93 6.40 -10.20
N MET A 204 13.14 6.11 -11.49
CA MET A 204 12.86 4.79 -12.06
C MET A 204 13.84 3.73 -11.57
N GLY A 205 13.38 2.48 -11.48
CA GLY A 205 14.22 1.31 -11.18
C GLY A 205 14.85 1.32 -9.78
N VAL A 206 14.20 1.95 -8.81
CA VAL A 206 14.64 1.98 -7.42
C VAL A 206 13.93 0.89 -6.63
N PHE A 207 14.69 0.00 -6.00
CA PHE A 207 14.18 -1.19 -5.30
C PHE A 207 14.55 -1.11 -3.81
N ILE A 208 13.56 -0.87 -2.95
CA ILE A 208 13.77 -0.66 -1.52
C ILE A 208 12.96 -1.68 -0.72
N GLY A 209 13.66 -2.63 -0.11
CA GLY A 209 13.17 -3.46 0.99
C GLY A 209 13.93 -3.16 2.29
N GLN A 210 13.68 -3.94 3.34
CA GLN A 210 14.36 -3.80 4.64
C GLN A 210 15.86 -4.09 4.55
N SER A 211 16.30 -4.86 3.55
CA SER A 211 17.71 -5.17 3.30
C SER A 211 18.43 -4.18 2.37
N THR A 212 17.70 -3.26 1.72
CA THR A 212 18.29 -2.29 0.81
C THR A 212 19.04 -1.22 1.59
N LYS A 213 20.31 -1.01 1.23
CA LYS A 213 21.07 0.17 1.68
C LYS A 213 20.53 1.42 1.00
N ILE A 214 20.14 2.42 1.80
CA ILE A 214 19.75 3.74 1.33
C ILE A 214 20.87 4.71 1.72
N PHE A 215 21.75 5.04 0.80
CA PHE A 215 22.94 5.85 1.05
C PHE A 215 22.69 7.33 0.77
N ASP A 216 22.93 8.19 1.75
CA ASP A 216 22.90 9.64 1.57
C ASP A 216 24.27 10.12 1.08
N ARG A 217 24.35 10.57 -0.18
CA ARG A 217 25.63 10.98 -0.77
C ARG A 217 26.20 12.25 -0.15
N ALA A 218 25.37 13.08 0.47
CA ALA A 218 25.80 14.35 1.06
C ALA A 218 26.43 14.13 2.45
N THR A 219 25.91 13.17 3.22
CA THR A 219 26.37 12.90 4.60
C THR A 219 27.25 11.66 4.72
N GLY A 220 27.15 10.73 3.78
CA GLY A 220 27.77 9.40 3.86
C GLY A 220 27.02 8.41 4.76
N GLU A 221 25.84 8.78 5.27
CA GLU A 221 25.02 7.92 6.13
C GLU A 221 24.33 6.81 5.31
N ILE A 222 24.09 5.66 5.95
CA ILE A 222 23.29 4.57 5.38
C ILE A 222 22.04 4.37 6.24
N HIS A 223 20.87 4.59 5.64
CA HIS A 223 19.57 4.28 6.20
C HIS A 223 19.09 2.89 5.71
N TYR A 224 18.13 2.32 6.45
CA TYR A 224 17.41 1.10 6.09
C TYR A 224 15.93 1.27 6.47
N GLY A 225 15.04 0.70 5.66
CA GLY A 225 13.60 0.66 5.99
C GLY A 225 12.86 2.00 5.90
N ARG A 226 13.55 3.14 5.76
CA ARG A 226 12.95 4.47 5.75
C ARG A 226 13.70 5.41 4.80
N VAL A 227 12.95 6.05 3.90
CA VAL A 227 13.43 7.16 3.07
C VAL A 227 12.98 8.46 3.74
N PRO A 228 13.90 9.31 4.23
CA PRO A 228 13.56 10.56 4.91
C PRO A 228 12.78 11.54 4.03
N ALA A 229 11.97 12.41 4.64
CA ALA A 229 11.12 13.36 3.93
C ALA A 229 11.89 14.24 2.92
N GLY A 230 11.26 14.51 1.78
CA GLY A 230 11.82 15.34 0.71
C GLY A 230 13.04 14.74 0.01
N SER A 231 13.37 13.47 0.23
CA SER A 231 14.53 12.84 -0.41
C SER A 231 14.31 12.66 -1.91
N VAL A 232 15.31 13.00 -2.71
CA VAL A 232 15.39 12.63 -4.12
C VAL A 232 16.30 11.42 -4.24
N VAL A 233 15.74 10.29 -4.68
CA VAL A 233 16.39 8.98 -4.63
C VAL A 233 16.55 8.40 -6.03
N VAL A 234 17.75 7.95 -6.36
CA VAL A 234 18.08 7.25 -7.62
C VAL A 234 18.66 5.88 -7.36
N ALA A 235 18.62 5.01 -8.36
CA ALA A 235 19.33 3.73 -8.31
C ALA A 235 20.84 3.96 -8.45
N GLY A 236 21.64 3.22 -7.69
CA GLY A 236 23.09 3.27 -7.77
C GLY A 236 23.75 2.04 -7.18
N SER A 237 25.03 2.14 -6.88
CA SER A 237 25.79 1.08 -6.25
C SER A 237 26.85 1.60 -5.30
N LEU A 238 27.20 0.79 -4.31
CA LEU A 238 28.31 1.04 -3.39
C LEU A 238 29.46 0.08 -3.71
N PRO A 239 30.71 0.58 -3.84
CA PRO A 239 31.86 -0.27 -4.12
C PRO A 239 32.15 -1.20 -2.93
N SER A 240 32.62 -2.41 -3.23
CA SER A 240 33.13 -3.33 -2.22
C SER A 240 34.44 -2.82 -1.62
N LYS A 241 34.78 -3.28 -0.41
CA LYS A 241 36.05 -2.90 0.25
C LYS A 241 37.29 -3.30 -0.56
N CYS A 242 37.21 -4.35 -1.37
CA CYS A 242 38.29 -4.78 -2.26
C CYS A 242 38.29 -4.08 -3.63
N GLY A 243 37.29 -3.24 -3.92
CA GLY A 243 37.20 -2.46 -5.16
C GLY A 243 36.90 -3.26 -6.43
N THR A 244 36.64 -4.57 -6.34
CA THR A 244 36.46 -5.44 -7.53
C THR A 244 35.01 -5.59 -7.97
N TYR A 245 34.05 -5.16 -7.17
CA TYR A 245 32.63 -5.20 -7.50
C TYR A 245 31.89 -4.08 -6.77
N SER A 246 30.65 -3.84 -7.18
CA SER A 246 29.72 -2.98 -6.46
C SER A 246 28.41 -3.72 -6.21
N LEU A 247 27.72 -3.36 -5.15
CA LEU A 247 26.39 -3.89 -4.83
C LEU A 247 25.37 -2.77 -4.92
N TYR A 248 24.16 -3.14 -5.34
CA TYR A 248 23.04 -2.22 -5.46
C TYR A 248 22.78 -1.44 -4.17
N ALA A 249 22.46 -0.16 -4.31
CA ALA A 249 21.95 0.69 -3.24
C ALA A 249 21.00 1.75 -3.83
N ALA A 250 20.03 2.18 -3.03
CA ALA A 250 19.28 3.40 -3.30
C ALA A 250 20.12 4.59 -2.83
N ILE A 251 20.27 5.62 -3.65
CA ILE A 251 21.13 6.77 -3.35
C ILE A 251 20.26 8.01 -3.18
N ILE A 252 20.26 8.61 -2.00
CA ILE A 252 19.70 9.95 -1.79
C ILE A 252 20.71 10.95 -2.36
N VAL A 253 20.33 11.62 -3.46
CA VAL A 253 21.20 12.57 -4.16
C VAL A 253 21.02 13.99 -3.66
N LYS A 254 19.85 14.32 -3.11
CA LYS A 254 19.56 15.60 -2.46
C LYS A 254 18.28 15.49 -1.63
N LYS A 255 18.05 16.49 -0.79
CA LYS A 255 16.80 16.68 -0.05
C LYS A 255 16.19 18.01 -0.47
N VAL A 256 14.90 18.03 -0.71
CA VAL A 256 14.14 19.23 -1.12
C VAL A 256 13.06 19.54 -0.12
N ASP A 257 12.84 20.82 0.14
CA ASP A 257 11.70 21.27 0.93
C ASP A 257 10.42 21.34 0.08
N ALA A 258 9.27 21.46 0.75
CA ALA A 258 7.97 21.54 0.11
C ALA A 258 7.86 22.73 -0.88
N GLN A 259 8.53 23.85 -0.59
CA GLN A 259 8.48 25.04 -1.44
C GLN A 259 9.19 24.79 -2.77
N THR A 260 10.39 24.21 -2.72
CA THR A 260 11.20 23.80 -3.87
C THR A 260 10.46 22.72 -4.66
N ARG A 261 9.86 21.74 -3.98
CA ARG A 261 9.08 20.67 -4.62
C ARG A 261 7.92 21.20 -5.45
N SER A 262 7.22 22.23 -4.97
CA SER A 262 6.07 22.81 -5.67
C SER A 262 6.42 23.64 -6.91
N LYS A 263 7.65 24.17 -6.98
CA LYS A 263 8.12 25.07 -8.04
C LYS A 263 8.97 24.37 -9.10
N THR A 264 9.63 23.27 -8.73
CA THR A 264 10.58 22.56 -9.59
C THR A 264 9.90 21.37 -10.24
N SER A 265 10.03 21.26 -11.57
CA SER A 265 9.47 20.11 -12.28
C SER A 265 10.17 18.83 -11.84
N LEU A 266 9.46 17.70 -11.95
CA LEU A 266 10.02 16.41 -11.57
C LEU A 266 11.30 16.07 -12.37
N ASN A 267 11.33 16.45 -13.65
CA ASN A 267 12.48 16.23 -14.52
C ASN A 267 13.70 17.04 -14.08
N ASP A 268 13.50 18.27 -13.60
CA ASP A 268 14.61 19.12 -13.15
C ASP A 268 15.17 18.60 -11.82
N LEU A 269 14.29 18.15 -10.90
CA LEU A 269 14.71 17.49 -9.67
C LEU A 269 15.59 16.26 -9.93
N LEU A 270 15.37 15.53 -11.02
CA LEU A 270 16.16 14.35 -11.35
C LEU A 270 17.41 14.62 -12.19
N ARG A 271 17.55 15.82 -12.78
CA ARG A 271 18.65 16.17 -13.70
C ARG A 271 19.77 16.98 -13.06
N ASP A 272 19.50 17.77 -12.03
CA ASP A 272 20.56 18.54 -11.39
C ASP A 272 21.45 17.61 -10.56
N GLU A 273 22.64 17.32 -11.10
CA GLU A 273 23.73 16.53 -10.48
C GLU A 273 24.41 17.26 -9.32
#